data_AF-A0A2N5M3Z4-F1
#
_entry.id   AF-A0A2N5M3Z4-F1
#
_cell.length_a   1.000
_cell.length_b   1.000
_cell.length_c   1.000
_cell.angle_alpha   90.00
_cell.angle_beta   90.00
_cell.angle_gamma   90.00
#
_symmetry.space_group_name_H-M   'P 1'
#
loop_
_entity.id
_entity.type
_entity.pdbx_description
1 polymer ?
#
loop_
_entity_poly.entity_id
_entity_poly.type
_entity_poly.pdbx_seq_one_letter_code
_entity_poly.pdbx_strand_id
1 'polypeptide(L)'
;MLKGNSYILVFSVLIFLLILLASNTLLIIRTLLIVMTIGFLFPIIRKTLFKDKFRKFKVAFYSSLTFTSGIILISFLTSMNKRQLYNSDGEVFLFMIVVLFYSLIGNFVYGLPVSLMAEFISMKFFNVRFWLSGFIHIGFGLLTYFIYPGFFIPAIISSIIFFAIDEITKKSSTAH
;
A
#
# COMPACT_ATOMS: atom_id res chain seq x y z
N MET A 1 4.71 -2.21 -23.21
CA MET A 1 5.66 -3.26 -23.64
C MET A 1 7.03 -2.90 -23.07
N LEU A 2 7.41 -3.43 -21.89
CA LEU A 2 8.76 -3.22 -21.33
C LEU A 2 9.74 -4.13 -22.09
N LYS A 3 10.12 -3.68 -23.30
CA LYS A 3 11.19 -4.31 -24.09
C LYS A 3 12.52 -3.56 -23.96
N GLY A 4 12.60 -2.54 -23.11
CA GLY A 4 13.83 -1.77 -22.85
C GLY A 4 14.34 -2.01 -21.43
N ASN A 5 15.54 -2.58 -21.33
CA ASN A 5 16.38 -2.75 -20.13
C ASN A 5 15.81 -3.54 -18.94
N SER A 6 15.70 -4.87 -19.11
CA SER A 6 15.63 -5.80 -17.98
C SER A 6 16.88 -5.75 -17.10
N TYR A 7 18.06 -5.46 -17.66
CA TYR A 7 19.33 -5.51 -16.93
C TYR A 7 19.44 -4.49 -15.80
N ILE A 8 19.04 -3.23 -16.04
CA ILE A 8 19.07 -2.19 -14.99
C ILE A 8 18.14 -2.57 -13.85
N LEU A 9 16.92 -3.02 -14.15
CA LEU A 9 15.96 -3.43 -13.13
C LEU A 9 16.46 -4.66 -12.35
N VAL A 10 16.95 -5.69 -13.04
CA VAL A 10 17.50 -6.89 -12.39
C VAL A 10 18.70 -6.53 -11.52
N PHE A 11 19.58 -5.64 -11.99
CA PHE A 11 20.72 -5.14 -11.24
C PHE A 11 20.29 -4.35 -9.99
N SER A 12 19.31 -3.44 -10.10
CA SER A 12 18.74 -2.72 -8.95
C SER A 12 18.12 -3.66 -7.92
N VAL A 13 17.39 -4.68 -8.37
CA VAL A 13 16.80 -5.71 -7.50
C VAL A 13 17.90 -6.50 -6.78
N LEU A 14 18.98 -6.90 -7.47
CA LEU A 14 20.11 -7.62 -6.88
C LEU A 14 20.83 -6.79 -5.82
N ILE A 15 21.12 -5.52 -6.11
CA ILE A 15 21.72 -4.60 -5.12
C ILE A 15 20.82 -4.46 -3.91
N PHE A 16 19.51 -4.26 -4.11
CA PHE A 16 18.58 -4.11 -3.01
C PHE A 16 18.50 -5.39 -2.15
N LEU A 17 18.50 -6.57 -2.76
CA LEU A 17 18.58 -7.85 -2.03
C LEU A 17 19.86 -7.97 -1.22
N LEU A 18 21.02 -7.56 -1.76
CA LEU A 18 22.29 -7.55 -1.02
C LEU A 18 22.23 -6.62 0.19
N ILE A 19 21.68 -5.42 0.03
CA ILE A 19 21.46 -4.47 1.14
C ILE A 19 20.56 -5.09 2.22
N LEU A 20 19.46 -5.73 1.81
CA LEU A 20 18.56 -6.41 2.75
C LEU A 20 19.23 -7.55 3.49
N LEU A 21 20.08 -8.34 2.83
CA LEU A 21 20.82 -9.45 3.45
C LEU A 21 21.86 -8.96 4.46
N ALA A 22 22.52 -7.82 4.19
CA ALA A 22 23.48 -7.20 5.09
C ALA A 22 22.83 -6.39 6.24
N SER A 23 21.52 -6.14 6.16
CA SER A 23 20.77 -5.35 7.14
C SER A 23 20.44 -6.13 8.42
N ASN A 24 20.55 -5.44 9.57
CA ASN A 24 20.13 -5.88 10.90
C ASN A 24 18.65 -5.61 11.21
N THR A 25 17.81 -5.42 10.19
CA THR A 25 16.36 -5.26 10.35
C THR A 25 15.71 -6.51 10.94
N LEU A 26 14.61 -6.33 11.66
CA LEU A 26 13.83 -7.42 12.25
C LEU A 26 13.55 -8.51 11.20
N LEU A 27 13.72 -9.78 11.58
CA LEU A 27 13.66 -10.91 10.66
C LEU A 27 12.38 -10.92 9.81
N ILE A 28 11.23 -10.64 10.44
CA ILE A 28 9.90 -10.61 9.81
C ILE A 28 9.81 -9.52 8.73
N ILE A 29 10.35 -8.33 9.02
CA ILE A 29 10.35 -7.20 8.08
C ILE A 29 11.29 -7.52 6.91
N ARG A 30 12.46 -8.09 7.21
CA ARG A 30 13.45 -8.46 6.20
C ARG A 30 12.91 -9.52 5.22
N THR A 31 12.24 -10.56 5.73
CA THR A 31 11.66 -11.62 4.87
C THR A 31 10.54 -11.07 3.99
N LEU A 32 9.66 -10.22 4.52
CA LEU A 32 8.63 -9.54 3.73
C LEU A 32 9.23 -8.72 2.58
N LEU A 33 10.24 -7.90 2.87
CA LEU A 33 10.92 -7.07 1.86
C LEU A 33 11.61 -7.92 0.79
N ILE A 34 12.23 -9.04 1.16
CA ILE A 34 12.83 -9.98 0.19
C ILE A 34 11.77 -10.56 -0.74
N VAL A 35 10.65 -11.07 -0.19
CA VAL A 35 9.56 -11.66 -0.99
C VAL A 35 9.00 -10.65 -1.97
N MET A 36 8.76 -9.40 -1.53
CA MET A 36 8.33 -8.33 -2.41
C MET A 36 9.31 -8.02 -3.52
N THR A 37 10.60 -7.92 -3.18
CA THR A 37 11.68 -7.55 -4.11
C THR A 37 11.81 -8.60 -5.21
N ILE A 38 11.75 -9.88 -4.83
CA ILE A 38 11.73 -11.01 -5.77
C ILE A 38 10.49 -10.94 -6.68
N GLY A 39 9.35 -10.45 -6.16
CA GLY A 39 8.14 -10.18 -6.94
C GLY A 39 8.39 -9.36 -8.21
N PHE A 40 9.26 -8.34 -8.16
CA PHE A 40 9.58 -7.49 -9.32
C PHE A 40 10.37 -8.21 -10.43
N LEU A 41 10.98 -9.37 -10.14
CA LEU A 41 11.64 -10.20 -11.16
C LEU A 41 10.62 -10.87 -12.09
N PHE A 42 9.41 -11.14 -11.60
CA PHE A 42 8.37 -11.80 -12.40
C PHE A 42 7.79 -10.85 -13.47
N PRO A 43 7.86 -11.21 -14.78
CA PRO A 43 7.35 -10.37 -15.86
C PRO A 43 5.85 -10.06 -15.73
N ILE A 44 5.08 -11.00 -15.17
CA ILE A 44 3.64 -10.86 -14.94
C ILE A 44 3.37 -9.71 -13.98
N ILE A 45 4.07 -9.68 -12.83
CA ILE A 45 3.94 -8.64 -11.81
C ILE A 45 4.27 -7.27 -12.42
N ARG A 46 5.38 -7.17 -13.16
CA ARG A 46 5.73 -5.93 -13.87
C ARG A 46 4.65 -5.51 -14.86
N LYS A 47 4.17 -6.42 -15.70
CA LYS A 47 3.13 -6.10 -16.71
C LYS A 47 1.86 -5.57 -16.05
N THR A 48 1.45 -6.14 -14.92
CA THR A 48 0.26 -5.71 -14.17
C THR A 48 0.49 -4.37 -13.45
N LEU A 49 1.66 -4.18 -12.87
CA LEU A 49 2.04 -2.97 -12.13
C LEU A 49 2.19 -1.74 -13.05
N PHE A 50 2.75 -1.94 -14.25
CA PHE A 50 2.87 -0.92 -15.29
C PHE A 50 1.66 -0.90 -16.24
N LYS A 51 0.64 -1.70 -15.97
CA LYS A 51 -0.63 -1.64 -16.68
C LYS A 51 -1.32 -0.30 -16.38
N ASP A 52 -2.03 0.24 -17.36
CA ASP A 52 -2.89 1.42 -17.19
C ASP A 52 -2.18 2.66 -16.61
N LYS A 53 -1.03 3.07 -17.19
CA LYS A 53 -0.28 4.30 -16.83
C LYS A 53 0.07 4.40 -15.33
N PHE A 54 0.64 3.32 -14.77
CA PHE A 54 1.07 3.25 -13.35
C PHE A 54 -0.08 3.40 -12.35
N ARG A 55 -1.29 2.92 -12.71
CA ARG A 55 -2.51 3.04 -11.89
C ARG A 55 -2.28 2.62 -10.44
N LYS A 56 -1.64 1.47 -10.19
CA LYS A 56 -1.39 0.95 -8.84
C LYS A 56 -0.48 1.83 -7.98
N PHE A 57 0.51 2.51 -8.59
CA PHE A 57 1.34 3.49 -7.88
C PHE A 57 0.51 4.69 -7.45
N LYS A 58 -0.35 5.19 -8.33
CA LYS A 58 -1.27 6.29 -8.01
C LYS A 58 -2.22 5.91 -6.89
N VAL A 59 -2.77 4.69 -6.93
CA VAL A 59 -3.65 4.17 -5.87
C VAL A 59 -2.92 4.12 -4.52
N ALA A 60 -1.70 3.59 -4.48
CA ALA A 60 -0.90 3.55 -3.24
C ALA A 60 -0.60 4.95 -2.69
N PHE A 61 -0.32 5.91 -3.58
CA PHE A 61 -0.09 7.29 -3.18
C PHE A 61 -1.37 7.98 -2.67
N TYR A 62 -2.47 7.90 -3.42
CA TYR A 62 -3.75 8.51 -3.04
C TYR A 62 -4.34 7.90 -1.78
N SER A 63 -4.27 6.58 -1.60
CA SER A 63 -4.71 5.93 -0.36
C SER A 63 -3.92 6.41 0.86
N SER A 64 -2.62 6.62 0.72
CA SER A 64 -1.78 7.18 1.79
C SER A 64 -2.19 8.61 2.14
N LEU A 65 -2.43 9.45 1.13
CA LEU A 65 -2.93 10.81 1.33
C LEU A 65 -4.32 10.83 1.98
N THR A 66 -5.26 10.02 1.50
CA THR A 66 -6.63 9.92 2.01
C THR A 66 -6.66 9.41 3.45
N PHE A 67 -5.83 8.41 3.77
CA PHE A 67 -5.72 7.90 5.14
C PHE A 67 -5.18 8.97 6.09
N THR A 68 -4.11 9.64 5.68
CA THR A 68 -3.48 10.71 6.48
C THR A 68 -4.44 11.88 6.68
N SER A 69 -5.12 12.34 5.63
CA SER A 69 -6.11 13.43 5.73
C SER A 69 -7.31 13.03 6.59
N GLY A 70 -7.74 11.77 6.54
CA GLY A 70 -8.77 11.22 7.42
C GLY A 70 -8.38 11.27 8.90
N ILE A 71 -7.15 10.87 9.24
CA ILE A 71 -6.65 10.97 10.62
C ILE A 71 -6.62 12.43 11.09
N ILE A 72 -6.13 13.34 10.25
CA ILE A 72 -6.07 14.77 10.56
C ILE A 72 -7.47 15.31 10.84
N LEU A 73 -8.44 14.97 9.99
CA LEU A 73 -9.82 15.39 10.15
C LEU A 73 -10.41 14.89 11.47
N ILE A 74 -10.18 13.61 11.81
CA ILE A 74 -10.65 13.03 13.09
C ILE A 74 -10.00 13.74 14.28
N SER A 75 -8.69 13.99 14.24
CA SER A 75 -7.98 14.71 15.30
C SER A 75 -8.53 16.13 15.48
N PHE A 76 -8.77 16.84 14.38
CA PHE A 76 -9.35 18.18 14.39
C PHE A 76 -10.77 18.20 14.99
N LEU A 77 -11.64 17.29 14.54
CA LEU A 77 -13.01 17.16 15.06
C LEU A 77 -13.02 16.80 16.55
N THR A 78 -12.10 15.94 16.98
CA THR A 78 -11.96 15.56 18.39
C THR A 78 -11.53 16.75 19.25
N SER A 79 -10.62 17.59 18.75
CA SER A 79 -10.17 18.82 19.44
C SER A 79 -11.32 19.81 19.60
N MET A 80 -12.12 20.02 18.53
CA MET A 80 -13.31 20.87 18.58
C MET A 80 -14.31 20.39 19.63
N ASN A 81 -14.58 19.09 19.69
CA ASN A 81 -15.52 18.52 20.65
C ASN A 81 -15.05 18.69 22.11
N LYS A 82 -13.74 18.57 22.36
CA LYS A 82 -13.14 18.73 23.69
C LYS A 82 -12.98 20.20 24.14
N ARG A 83 -13.38 21.19 23.32
CA ARG A 83 -13.11 22.63 23.51
C ARG A 83 -11.64 22.95 23.82
N GLN A 84 -10.75 22.09 23.33
CA GLN A 84 -9.31 22.29 23.44
C GLN A 84 -8.87 22.97 22.15
N LEU A 85 -8.09 24.05 22.24
CA LEU A 85 -7.50 24.65 21.04
C LEU A 85 -6.68 23.56 20.35
N TYR A 86 -7.00 23.34 19.07
CA TYR A 86 -6.13 22.57 18.20
C TYR A 86 -4.87 23.40 18.02
N ASN A 87 -3.88 23.18 18.88
CA ASN A 87 -2.59 23.81 18.79
C ASN A 87 -1.93 23.30 17.50
N SER A 88 -1.95 24.12 16.46
CA SER A 88 -1.24 23.89 15.21
C SER A 88 0.26 24.17 15.38
N ASP A 89 0.84 23.61 16.43
CA ASP A 89 2.25 23.75 16.78
C ASP A 89 3.07 22.77 15.94
N GLY A 90 4.40 22.86 16.00
CA GLY A 90 5.30 21.97 15.25
C GLY A 90 5.06 20.47 15.48
N GLU A 91 4.48 20.10 16.62
CA GLU A 91 4.15 18.71 16.97
C GLU A 91 3.07 18.10 16.06
N VAL A 92 2.04 18.87 15.70
CA VAL A 92 0.98 18.43 14.80
C VAL A 92 1.55 18.19 13.41
N PHE A 93 2.38 19.10 12.92
CA PHE A 93 3.01 18.97 11.61
C PHE A 93 3.92 17.73 11.56
N LEU A 94 4.72 17.51 12.61
CA LEU A 94 5.59 16.33 12.71
C LEU A 94 4.77 15.04 12.78
N PHE A 95 3.67 15.03 13.54
CA PHE A 95 2.73 13.90 13.57
C PHE A 95 2.14 13.60 12.18
N MET A 96 1.72 14.63 11.43
CA MET A 96 1.20 14.45 10.06
C MET A 96 2.24 13.82 9.13
N ILE A 97 3.49 14.31 9.20
CA ILE A 97 4.60 13.77 8.42
C ILE A 97 4.81 12.29 8.76
N VAL A 98 4.86 11.96 10.05
CA VAL A 98 5.04 10.57 10.51
C VAL A 98 3.92 9.68 9.97
N VAL A 99 2.65 10.07 10.14
CA VAL A 99 1.50 9.30 9.64
C VAL A 99 1.56 9.12 8.12
N LEU A 100 1.91 10.19 7.38
CA LEU A 100 2.06 10.12 5.93
C LEU A 100 3.13 9.12 5.52
N PHE A 101 4.32 9.19 6.11
CA PHE A 101 5.42 8.27 5.79
C PHE A 101 5.08 6.83 6.16
N TYR A 102 4.48 6.58 7.33
CA TYR A 102 4.06 5.24 7.72
C TYR A 102 2.99 4.69 6.78
N SER A 103 2.00 5.48 6.36
CA SER A 103 0.99 5.00 5.41
C SER A 103 1.56 4.81 4.00
N LEU A 104 2.48 5.66 3.55
CA LEU A 104 3.20 5.48 2.28
C LEU A 104 3.96 4.16 2.29
N ILE A 105 4.77 3.93 3.33
CA ILE A 105 5.51 2.67 3.49
C ILE A 105 4.51 1.51 3.54
N GLY A 106 3.48 1.56 4.36
CA GLY A 106 2.46 0.52 4.45
C GLY A 106 1.77 0.23 3.11
N ASN A 107 1.37 1.25 2.36
CA ASN A 107 0.65 1.07 1.10
C ASN A 107 1.57 0.64 -0.05
N PHE A 108 2.83 1.08 -0.10
CA PHE A 108 3.77 0.65 -1.13
C PHE A 108 4.41 -0.71 -0.83
N VAL A 109 4.75 -0.96 0.44
CA VAL A 109 5.40 -2.20 0.89
C VAL A 109 4.37 -3.31 1.13
N TYR A 110 3.14 -2.99 1.53
CA TYR A 110 2.16 -4.03 1.83
C TYR A 110 0.92 -3.95 0.95
N GLY A 111 0.30 -2.78 0.87
CA GLY A 111 -0.93 -2.59 0.09
C GLY A 111 -0.78 -2.91 -1.41
N LEU A 112 0.31 -2.48 -2.04
CA LEU A 112 0.55 -2.66 -3.46
C LEU A 112 0.75 -4.13 -3.84
N PRO A 113 1.62 -4.92 -3.18
CA PRO A 113 1.69 -6.37 -3.40
C PRO A 113 0.35 -7.08 -3.21
N VAL A 114 -0.36 -6.76 -2.13
CA VAL A 114 -1.69 -7.34 -1.84
C VAL A 114 -2.65 -7.02 -2.97
N SER A 115 -2.64 -5.78 -3.47
CA SER A 115 -3.50 -5.35 -4.56
C SER A 115 -3.17 -6.02 -5.90
N LEU A 116 -1.89 -6.27 -6.18
CA LEU A 116 -1.47 -7.06 -7.35
C LEU A 116 -1.90 -8.52 -7.23
N MET A 117 -1.77 -9.10 -6.04
CA MET A 117 -2.23 -10.46 -5.76
C MET A 117 -3.75 -10.57 -5.89
N ALA A 118 -4.49 -9.62 -5.33
CA ALA A 118 -5.94 -9.52 -5.41
C ALA A 118 -6.41 -9.42 -6.87
N GLU A 119 -5.75 -8.60 -7.68
CA GLU A 119 -6.06 -8.49 -9.11
C GLU A 119 -5.75 -9.80 -9.85
N PHE A 120 -4.60 -10.42 -9.61
CA PHE A 120 -4.23 -11.67 -10.25
C PHE A 120 -5.21 -12.82 -9.94
N ILE A 121 -5.61 -12.97 -8.67
CA ILE A 121 -6.55 -14.01 -8.24
C ILE A 121 -7.96 -13.69 -8.77
N SER A 122 -8.42 -12.45 -8.60
CA SER A 122 -9.78 -12.06 -8.97
C SER A 122 -10.05 -12.06 -10.46
N MET A 123 -9.04 -11.87 -11.32
CA MET A 123 -9.19 -11.99 -12.78
C MET A 123 -9.69 -13.36 -13.25
N LYS A 124 -9.54 -14.42 -12.44
CA LYS A 124 -10.07 -15.75 -12.76
C LYS A 124 -11.57 -15.90 -12.47
N PHE A 125 -12.16 -14.99 -11.70
CA PHE A 125 -13.53 -15.08 -11.19
C PHE A 125 -14.33 -13.81 -11.50
N PHE A 126 -14.71 -13.61 -12.76
CA PHE A 126 -15.36 -12.38 -13.24
C PHE A 126 -16.59 -11.97 -12.43
N ASN A 127 -17.49 -12.91 -12.11
CA ASN A 127 -18.76 -12.61 -11.44
C ASN A 127 -18.61 -12.14 -9.99
N VAL A 128 -17.54 -12.56 -9.31
CA VAL A 128 -17.30 -12.24 -7.88
C VAL A 128 -16.03 -11.41 -7.68
N ARG A 129 -15.48 -10.84 -8.76
CA ARG A 129 -14.18 -10.17 -8.77
C ARG A 129 -14.07 -9.08 -7.70
N PHE A 130 -15.12 -8.26 -7.58
CA PHE A 130 -15.17 -7.16 -6.61
C PHE A 130 -15.11 -7.67 -5.17
N TRP A 131 -15.98 -8.63 -4.84
CA TRP A 131 -16.05 -9.25 -3.51
C TRP A 131 -14.75 -9.97 -3.14
N LEU A 132 -14.18 -10.73 -4.07
CA LEU A 132 -12.93 -11.45 -3.85
C LEU A 132 -11.75 -10.51 -3.64
N SER A 133 -11.66 -9.44 -4.44
CA SER A 133 -10.62 -8.41 -4.27
C SER A 133 -10.75 -7.70 -2.91
N GLY A 134 -11.97 -7.34 -2.51
CA GLY A 134 -12.24 -6.73 -1.21
C GLY A 134 -11.88 -7.65 -0.04
N PHE A 135 -12.25 -8.92 -0.13
CA PHE A 135 -11.90 -9.94 0.88
C PHE A 135 -10.39 -10.09 1.03
N ILE A 136 -9.64 -10.08 -0.08
CA ILE A 136 -8.17 -10.17 -0.03
C ILE A 136 -7.58 -8.91 0.63
N HIS A 137 -8.02 -7.70 0.27
CA HIS A 137 -7.48 -6.48 0.89
C HIS A 137 -7.76 -6.42 2.39
N ILE A 138 -9.02 -6.64 2.79
CA ILE A 138 -9.43 -6.60 4.20
C ILE A 138 -8.79 -7.75 4.98
N GLY A 139 -8.73 -8.95 4.39
CA GLY A 139 -8.09 -10.11 5.00
C GLY A 139 -6.60 -9.89 5.27
N PHE A 140 -5.87 -9.29 4.33
CA PHE A 140 -4.48 -8.91 4.56
C PHE A 140 -4.35 -7.74 5.55
N GLY A 141 -5.29 -6.79 5.54
CA GLY A 141 -5.39 -5.79 6.60
C GLY A 141 -5.51 -6.43 7.98
N LEU A 142 -6.37 -7.43 8.15
CA LEU A 142 -6.54 -8.20 9.38
C LEU A 142 -5.31 -9.02 9.76
N LEU A 143 -4.59 -9.60 8.79
CA LEU A 143 -3.38 -10.38 9.07
C LEU A 143 -2.29 -9.57 9.78
N THR A 144 -2.29 -8.25 9.64
CA THR A 144 -1.37 -7.39 10.40
C THR A 144 -1.54 -7.50 11.91
N TYR A 145 -2.70 -7.94 12.41
CA TYR A 145 -2.91 -8.26 13.83
C TYR A 145 -1.91 -9.29 14.36
N PHE A 146 -1.60 -10.33 13.57
CA PHE A 146 -0.66 -11.37 13.99
C PHE A 146 0.80 -10.94 13.90
N ILE A 147 1.10 -9.86 13.18
CA ILE A 147 2.46 -9.34 12.98
C ILE A 147 2.75 -8.21 13.98
N TYR A 148 1.82 -7.26 14.08
CA TYR A 148 1.93 -6.10 14.96
C TYR A 148 0.53 -5.69 15.47
N PRO A 149 0.07 -6.28 16.58
CA PRO A 149 -1.28 -6.07 17.12
C PRO A 149 -1.62 -4.60 17.42
N GLY A 150 -0.64 -3.73 17.62
CA GLY A 150 -0.90 -2.30 17.86
C GLY A 150 -1.34 -1.51 16.63
N PHE A 151 -1.09 -2.01 15.41
CA PHE A 151 -1.32 -1.27 14.16
C PHE A 151 -2.42 -1.86 13.28
N PHE A 152 -3.09 -2.94 13.71
CA PHE A 152 -4.04 -3.64 12.85
C PHE A 152 -5.27 -2.80 12.49
N ILE A 153 -5.79 -1.98 13.41
CA ILE A 153 -6.94 -1.10 13.13
C ILE A 153 -6.57 -0.07 12.03
N PRO A 154 -5.48 0.72 12.19
CA PRO A 154 -4.95 1.56 11.10
C PRO A 154 -4.76 0.80 9.78
N ALA A 155 -4.19 -0.41 9.83
CA ALA A 155 -3.91 -1.20 8.64
C ALA A 155 -5.19 -1.65 7.91
N ILE A 156 -6.23 -2.07 8.65
CA ILE A 156 -7.53 -2.42 8.09
C ILE A 156 -8.16 -1.20 7.42
N ILE A 157 -8.19 -0.05 8.10
CA ILE A 157 -8.74 1.18 7.52
C ILE A 157 -7.99 1.56 6.24
N SER A 158 -6.65 1.53 6.27
CA SER A 158 -5.83 1.78 5.08
C SER A 158 -6.12 0.77 3.96
N SER A 159 -6.32 -0.51 4.29
CA SER A 159 -6.63 -1.55 3.29
C SER A 159 -7.99 -1.32 2.62
N ILE A 160 -8.99 -0.85 3.36
CA ILE A 160 -10.33 -0.51 2.85
C ILE A 160 -10.23 0.70 1.91
N ILE A 161 -9.51 1.75 2.32
CA ILE A 161 -9.27 2.94 1.50
C ILE A 161 -8.53 2.56 0.21
N PHE A 162 -7.46 1.76 0.33
CA PHE A 162 -6.70 1.28 -0.83
C PHE A 162 -7.60 0.52 -1.80
N PHE A 163 -8.38 -0.44 -1.31
CA PHE A 163 -9.33 -1.22 -2.12
C PHE A 163 -10.35 -0.32 -2.83
N ALA A 164 -10.95 0.64 -2.12
CA ALA A 164 -11.93 1.56 -2.67
C ALA A 164 -11.34 2.39 -3.82
N ILE A 165 -10.16 2.98 -3.62
CA ILE A 165 -9.47 3.78 -4.64
C ILE A 165 -9.00 2.89 -5.81
N ASP A 166 -8.55 1.67 -5.54
CA ASP A 166 -8.15 0.70 -6.58
C ASP A 166 -9.32 0.37 -7.51
N GLU A 167 -10.50 0.09 -6.97
CA GLU A 167 -11.68 -0.22 -7.78
C GLU A 167 -12.27 1.00 -8.49
N ILE A 168 -12.27 2.20 -7.86
CA ILE A 168 -12.71 3.44 -8.52
C ILE A 168 -11.81 3.75 -9.73
N THR A 169 -10.50 3.74 -9.55
CA THR A 169 -9.54 4.05 -10.63
C THR A 169 -9.53 2.99 -11.73
N LYS A 170 -9.92 1.74 -11.40
CA LYS A 170 -10.04 0.67 -12.40
C LYS A 170 -11.26 0.82 -13.29
N LYS A 171 -12.40 1.28 -12.75
CA LYS A 171 -13.58 1.60 -13.56
C LYS A 171 -13.32 2.74 -14.53
N SER A 172 -12.56 3.76 -14.11
CA SER A 172 -12.21 4.88 -14.99
C SER A 172 -11.21 4.51 -16.09
N SER A 173 -10.37 3.48 -15.89
CA SER A 173 -9.40 3.04 -16.90
C SER A 173 -10.00 2.12 -17.97
N THR A 174 -11.15 1.51 -17.73
CA THR A 174 -11.86 0.65 -18.70
C THR A 174 -12.91 1.39 -19.53
N ALA A 175 -13.11 2.69 -19.29
CA ALA A 175 -14.11 3.53 -19.98
C ALA A 175 -13.56 4.25 -21.23
N HIS A 176 -12.36 3.87 -21.70
CA HIS A 176 -11.72 4.40 -22.90
C HIS A 176 -11.33 3.28 -23.86
#